data_AF-A0A6J6JS91-F1
#
_entry.id   AF-A0A6J6JS91-F1
#
_cell.length_a   1.000
_cell.length_b   1.000
_cell.length_c   1.000
_cell.angle_alpha   90.00
_cell.angle_beta   90.00
_cell.angle_gamma   90.00
#
_symmetry.space_group_name_H-M   'P 1'
#
loop_
_entity.id
_entity.type
_entity.pdbx_description
1 polymer ?
#
loop_
_entity_poly.entity_id
_entity_poly.type
_entity_poly.pdbx_seq_one_letter_code
_entity_poly.pdbx_strand_id
1 'polypeptide(L)'
;MNSTPLSGNHIAMGVFLNSLIRVTFTAIIYWLVMLAFGVLESPRAWMAIFTAIMAGAAFGAMMQALAGMLENEDIFFTVLQRFVIMPLFLFSGTFYPLTNMPIYLQWIGWISPLWHATELGRWLTYGHEISTLMLYTHFVFLNSILVIAVIASRRIFTRRLGK
;
A
#
# COMPACT_ATOMS: atom_id res chain seq x y z
N MET A 1 31.23 -10.60 5.67
CA MET A 1 31.87 -9.47 4.94
C MET A 1 31.32 -9.46 3.51
N ASN A 2 30.56 -8.43 3.13
CA ASN A 2 29.91 -8.38 1.82
C ASN A 2 30.95 -8.42 0.69
N SER A 3 30.87 -9.43 -0.18
CA SER A 3 31.75 -9.59 -1.35
C SER A 3 31.40 -8.65 -2.51
N THR A 4 30.43 -7.74 -2.31
CA THR A 4 29.97 -6.77 -3.32
C THR A 4 30.13 -5.34 -2.79
N PRO A 5 30.31 -4.34 -3.66
CA PRO A 5 30.36 -2.93 -3.26
C PRO A 5 29.00 -2.36 -2.83
N LEU A 6 27.91 -3.14 -2.93
CA LEU A 6 26.57 -2.67 -2.59
C LEU A 6 26.28 -2.89 -1.10
N SER A 7 25.82 -1.82 -0.43
CA SER A 7 25.30 -1.92 0.93
C SER A 7 23.91 -2.57 0.94
N GLY A 8 23.52 -3.20 2.05
CA GLY A 8 22.15 -3.72 2.20
C GLY A 8 21.07 -2.65 2.04
N ASN A 9 21.40 -1.38 2.34
CA ASN A 9 20.53 -0.25 2.07
C ASN A 9 20.29 -0.01 0.56
N HIS A 10 21.34 -0.12 -0.26
CA HIS A 10 21.21 0.01 -1.72
C HIS A 10 20.32 -1.08 -2.30
N ILE A 11 20.49 -2.31 -1.81
CA ILE A 11 19.66 -3.46 -2.23
C ILE A 11 18.21 -3.23 -1.83
N ALA A 12 17.94 -2.88 -0.57
CA ALA A 12 16.58 -2.62 -0.09
C ALA A 12 15.87 -1.51 -0.89
N MET A 13 16.56 -0.41 -1.19
CA MET A 13 15.98 0.67 -2.01
C MET A 13 15.82 0.28 -3.48
N GLY A 14 16.74 -0.49 -4.05
CA GLY A 14 16.62 -0.98 -5.42
C GLY A 14 15.36 -1.85 -5.61
N VAL A 15 15.13 -2.81 -4.71
CA VAL A 15 13.95 -3.69 -4.74
C VAL A 15 12.66 -2.88 -4.54
N PHE A 16 12.68 -1.92 -3.63
CA PHE A 16 11.54 -1.06 -3.35
C PHE A 16 11.18 -0.17 -4.55
N LEU A 17 12.18 0.51 -5.13
CA LEU A 17 12.00 1.36 -6.32
C LEU A 17 11.52 0.56 -7.53
N ASN A 18 12.05 -0.64 -7.75
CA ASN A 18 11.58 -1.54 -8.81
C ASN A 18 10.08 -1.86 -8.64
N SER A 19 9.64 -2.09 -7.39
CA SER A 19 8.23 -2.30 -7.10
C SER A 19 7.38 -1.06 -7.36
N LEU A 20 7.89 0.13 -7.03
CA LEU A 20 7.20 1.40 -7.32
C LEU A 20 7.06 1.70 -8.81
N ILE A 21 8.06 1.35 -9.63
CA ILE A 21 7.97 1.50 -11.09
C ILE A 21 6.79 0.69 -11.62
N ARG A 22 6.68 -0.58 -11.22
CA ARG A 22 5.56 -1.44 -11.60
C ARG A 22 4.21 -0.86 -11.16
N VAL A 23 4.10 -0.46 -9.90
CA VAL A 23 2.86 0.13 -9.36
C VAL A 23 2.47 1.41 -10.09
N THR A 24 3.45 2.30 -10.35
CA THR A 24 3.23 3.56 -11.05
C THR A 24 2.70 3.31 -12.47
N PHE A 25 3.34 2.40 -13.19
CA PHE A 25 2.93 2.05 -14.55
C PHE A 25 1.52 1.45 -14.57
N THR A 26 1.22 0.52 -13.65
CA THR A 26 -0.13 -0.04 -13.50
C THR A 26 -1.15 1.05 -13.16
N ALA A 27 -0.86 1.94 -12.21
CA ALA A 27 -1.78 3.01 -11.81
C ALA A 27 -2.08 3.98 -12.96
N ILE A 28 -1.08 4.37 -13.75
CA ILE A 28 -1.26 5.23 -14.93
C ILE A 28 -2.13 4.53 -15.97
N ILE A 29 -1.87 3.24 -16.28
CA ILE A 29 -2.68 2.50 -17.25
C ILE A 29 -4.13 2.42 -16.80
N TYR A 30 -4.38 2.03 -15.55
CA TYR A 30 -5.75 1.96 -15.03
C TYR A 30 -6.44 3.32 -15.06
N TRP A 31 -5.73 4.39 -14.73
CA TRP A 31 -6.27 5.73 -14.81
C TRP A 31 -6.63 6.14 -16.25
N LEU A 32 -5.78 5.84 -17.23
CA LEU A 32 -6.06 6.09 -18.64
C LEU A 32 -7.27 5.29 -19.15
N VAL A 33 -7.41 4.03 -18.70
CA VAL A 33 -8.60 3.23 -18.99
C VAL A 33 -9.84 3.89 -18.39
N MET A 34 -9.82 4.28 -17.12
CA MET A 34 -10.95 4.99 -16.50
C MET A 34 -11.30 6.29 -17.23
N LEU A 35 -10.29 7.04 -17.67
CA LEU A 35 -10.48 8.25 -18.48
C LEU A 35 -11.16 7.93 -19.82
N ALA A 36 -10.71 6.88 -20.52
CA ALA A 36 -11.27 6.48 -21.81
C ALA A 36 -12.74 6.03 -21.71
N PHE A 37 -13.13 5.42 -20.59
CA PHE A 37 -14.51 5.04 -20.30
C PHE A 37 -15.37 6.19 -19.75
N GLY A 38 -14.78 7.37 -19.51
CA GLY A 38 -15.53 8.54 -19.03
C GLY A 38 -16.07 8.41 -17.61
N VAL A 39 -15.48 7.55 -16.77
CA VAL A 39 -15.94 7.32 -15.38
C VAL A 39 -15.28 8.25 -14.35
N LEU A 40 -14.48 9.21 -14.81
CA LEU A 40 -13.83 10.21 -13.97
C LEU A 40 -14.67 11.48 -13.94
N GLU A 41 -15.42 11.69 -12.86
CA GLU A 41 -16.36 12.81 -12.73
C GLU A 41 -15.70 14.07 -12.14
N SER A 42 -14.54 13.91 -11.48
CA SER A 42 -13.86 15.00 -10.78
C SER A 42 -12.61 15.50 -11.52
N PRO A 43 -12.40 16.84 -11.62
CA PRO A 43 -11.20 17.42 -12.28
C PRO A 43 -9.86 17.02 -11.63
N ARG A 44 -9.91 16.59 -10.37
CA ARG A 44 -8.75 16.16 -9.58
C ARG A 44 -8.54 14.64 -9.60
N ALA A 45 -9.27 13.92 -10.45
CA ALA A 45 -9.16 12.47 -10.61
C ALA A 45 -7.75 11.99 -10.94
N TRP A 46 -6.93 12.79 -11.62
CA TRP A 46 -5.52 12.46 -11.90
C TRP A 46 -4.69 12.25 -10.63
N MET A 47 -5.07 12.87 -9.51
CA MET A 47 -4.39 12.68 -8.23
C MET A 47 -4.60 11.27 -7.67
N ALA A 48 -5.59 10.50 -8.16
CA ALA A 48 -5.82 9.12 -7.73
C ALA A 48 -4.64 8.19 -8.08
N ILE A 49 -3.81 8.58 -9.05
CA ILE A 49 -2.55 7.89 -9.35
C ILE A 49 -1.62 7.95 -8.13
N PHE A 50 -1.52 9.10 -7.47
CA PHE A 50 -0.67 9.28 -6.29
C PHE A 50 -1.18 8.47 -5.11
N THR A 51 -2.49 8.39 -4.91
CA THR A 51 -3.06 7.57 -3.83
C THR A 51 -2.81 6.08 -4.06
N ALA A 52 -2.89 5.62 -5.32
CA ALA A 52 -2.54 4.24 -5.68
C ALA A 52 -1.04 3.95 -5.44
N ILE A 53 -0.16 4.87 -5.83
CA ILE A 53 1.28 4.76 -5.57
C ILE A 53 1.57 4.74 -4.07
N MET A 54 0.93 5.61 -3.27
CA MET A 54 1.09 5.63 -1.81
C MET A 54 0.65 4.32 -1.17
N ALA A 55 -0.46 3.73 -1.62
CA ALA A 55 -0.94 2.44 -1.13
C ALA A 55 0.07 1.32 -1.45
N GLY A 56 0.51 1.25 -2.72
CA GLY A 56 1.50 0.27 -3.15
C GLY A 56 2.85 0.46 -2.48
N ALA A 57 3.25 1.70 -2.21
CA ALA A 57 4.46 2.03 -1.48
C ALA A 57 4.37 1.59 -0.01
N ALA A 58 3.30 1.96 0.68
CA ALA A 58 3.09 1.63 2.08
C ALA A 58 3.03 0.11 2.30
N PHE A 59 2.19 -0.58 1.52
CA PHE A 59 2.03 -2.01 1.62
C PHE A 59 3.25 -2.78 1.10
N GLY A 60 3.83 -2.34 -0.03
CA GLY A 60 5.02 -2.95 -0.61
C GLY A 60 6.25 -2.85 0.30
N ALA A 61 6.49 -1.68 0.92
CA ALA A 61 7.56 -1.53 1.90
C ALA A 61 7.35 -2.44 3.13
N MET A 62 6.10 -2.58 3.59
CA MET A 62 5.76 -3.45 4.72
C MET A 62 6.05 -4.91 4.40
N MET A 63 5.61 -5.38 3.23
CA MET A 63 5.87 -6.76 2.78
C MET A 63 7.36 -7.00 2.55
N GLN A 64 8.09 -6.01 2.01
CA GLN A 64 9.53 -6.10 1.83
C GLN A 64 10.28 -6.19 3.17
N ALA A 65 9.86 -5.41 4.17
CA ALA A 65 10.42 -5.51 5.53
C ALA A 65 10.18 -6.90 6.12
N LEU A 66 8.98 -7.46 5.93
CA LEU A 66 8.59 -8.78 6.41
C LEU A 66 9.36 -9.90 5.71
N ALA A 67 9.48 -9.87 4.39
CA ALA A 67 10.31 -10.80 3.62
C ALA A 67 11.76 -10.81 4.15
N GLY A 68 12.31 -9.62 4.39
CA GLY A 68 13.64 -9.46 4.96
C GLY A 68 13.82 -10.10 6.35
N MET A 69 12.77 -10.48 7.08
CA MET A 69 12.87 -11.17 8.39
C MET A 69 12.77 -12.69 8.29
N LEU A 70 12.43 -13.25 7.13
CA LEU A 70 12.13 -14.67 6.98
C LEU A 70 13.30 -15.41 6.32
N GLU A 71 13.57 -16.64 6.73
CA GLU A 71 14.57 -17.51 6.06
C GLU A 71 13.88 -18.57 5.19
N ASN A 72 12.66 -18.99 5.55
CA ASN A 72 11.81 -19.88 4.77
C ASN A 72 10.46 -19.20 4.54
N GLU A 73 10.22 -18.76 3.31
CA GLU A 73 9.17 -17.78 2.99
C GLU A 73 7.83 -18.41 2.57
N ASP A 74 7.85 -19.59 1.94
CA ASP A 74 6.70 -20.12 1.20
C ASP A 74 5.45 -20.35 2.08
N ILE A 75 5.60 -21.06 3.19
CA ILE A 75 4.49 -21.33 4.12
C ILE A 75 4.03 -20.03 4.78
N PHE A 76 4.97 -19.15 5.15
CA PHE A 76 4.66 -17.91 5.83
C PHE A 76 3.82 -16.98 4.94
N PHE A 77 4.24 -16.72 3.70
CA PHE A 77 3.47 -15.87 2.79
C PHE A 77 2.14 -16.49 2.38
N THR A 78 2.05 -17.82 2.32
CA THR A 78 0.76 -18.51 2.09
C THR A 78 -0.22 -18.24 3.24
N VAL A 79 0.24 -18.37 4.49
CA VAL A 79 -0.57 -18.08 5.68
C VAL A 79 -0.90 -16.59 5.75
N LEU A 80 0.08 -15.72 5.53
CA LEU A 80 -0.11 -14.26 5.52
C LEU A 80 -1.16 -13.85 4.48
N GLN A 81 -1.08 -14.39 3.27
CA GLN A 81 -2.04 -14.11 2.21
C GLN A 81 -3.46 -14.48 2.66
N ARG A 82 -3.65 -15.67 3.22
CA ARG A 82 -4.98 -16.20 3.59
C ARG A 82 -5.58 -15.51 4.82
N PHE A 83 -4.78 -15.24 5.84
CA PHE A 83 -5.28 -14.80 7.14
C PHE A 83 -5.09 -13.31 7.40
N VAL A 84 -4.29 -12.61 6.60
CA VAL A 84 -4.05 -11.17 6.77
C VAL A 84 -4.44 -10.41 5.51
N ILE A 85 -3.84 -10.72 4.36
CA ILE A 85 -4.05 -9.93 3.13
C ILE A 85 -5.48 -10.07 2.62
N MET A 86 -6.00 -11.30 2.56
CA MET A 86 -7.36 -11.56 2.10
C MET A 86 -8.42 -10.88 2.98
N PRO A 87 -8.40 -10.99 4.32
CA PRO A 87 -9.30 -10.20 5.17
C PRO A 87 -9.16 -8.69 4.95
N LEU A 88 -7.94 -8.15 4.95
CA LEU A 88 -7.74 -6.70 4.72
C LEU A 88 -8.29 -6.24 3.37
N PHE A 89 -8.23 -7.10 2.35
CA PHE A 89 -8.80 -6.86 1.03
C PHE A 89 -10.33 -6.91 1.04
N LEU A 90 -10.94 -7.94 1.64
CA LEU A 90 -12.39 -8.10 1.73
C LEU A 90 -13.05 -6.97 2.54
N PHE A 91 -12.42 -6.58 3.63
CA PHE A 91 -12.87 -5.52 4.54
C PHE A 91 -12.34 -4.13 4.15
N SER A 92 -11.73 -3.97 2.96
CA SER A 92 -11.18 -2.68 2.49
C SER A 92 -12.24 -1.66 2.07
N GLY A 93 -13.52 -1.99 2.15
CA GLY A 93 -14.59 -1.11 1.69
C GLY A 93 -14.79 -1.09 0.17
N THR A 94 -13.99 -1.83 -0.62
CA THR A 94 -14.06 -1.85 -2.11
C THR A 94 -15.28 -2.60 -2.63
N PHE A 95 -15.68 -3.69 -1.98
CA PHE A 95 -16.86 -4.50 -2.35
C PHE A 95 -18.16 -3.96 -1.74
N TYR A 96 -18.10 -3.55 -0.47
CA TYR A 96 -19.22 -3.02 0.28
C TYR A 96 -18.72 -1.88 1.17
N PRO A 97 -19.48 -0.79 1.35
CA PRO A 97 -19.10 0.28 2.27
C PRO A 97 -18.81 -0.27 3.67
N LEU A 98 -17.67 0.13 4.26
CA LEU A 98 -17.24 -0.35 5.57
C LEU A 98 -18.26 -0.03 6.66
N THR A 99 -18.94 1.12 6.54
CA THR A 99 -20.00 1.58 7.45
C THR A 99 -21.21 0.66 7.50
N ASN A 100 -21.44 -0.15 6.46
CA ASN A 100 -22.55 -1.10 6.42
C ASN A 100 -22.25 -2.40 7.18
N MET A 101 -20.99 -2.61 7.57
CA MET A 101 -20.58 -3.80 8.31
C MET A 101 -20.80 -3.59 9.82
N PRO A 102 -21.07 -4.65 10.58
CA PRO A 102 -21.11 -4.57 12.04
C PRO A 102 -19.82 -3.95 12.60
N ILE A 103 -19.94 -3.10 13.62
CA ILE A 103 -18.82 -2.32 14.17
C ILE A 103 -17.62 -3.17 14.57
N TYR A 104 -17.86 -4.40 15.03
CA TYR A 104 -16.81 -5.35 15.42
C TYR A 104 -15.98 -5.91 14.24
N LEU A 105 -16.38 -5.64 12.99
CA LEU A 105 -15.60 -5.97 11.79
C LEU A 105 -14.93 -4.75 11.16
N GLN A 106 -15.42 -3.53 11.47
CA GLN A 106 -14.94 -2.31 10.82
C GLN A 106 -13.46 -2.01 11.11
N TRP A 107 -12.95 -2.42 12.28
CA TRP A 107 -11.56 -2.22 12.65
C TRP A 107 -10.57 -2.90 11.69
N ILE A 108 -10.97 -4.00 11.03
CA ILE A 108 -10.14 -4.67 10.01
C ILE A 108 -9.92 -3.72 8.82
N GLY A 109 -10.96 -3.00 8.43
CA GLY A 109 -10.86 -1.95 7.42
C GLY A 109 -10.00 -0.77 7.88
N TRP A 110 -10.14 -0.33 9.14
CA TRP A 110 -9.38 0.81 9.67
C TRP A 110 -7.87 0.59 9.75
N ILE A 111 -7.41 -0.65 9.82
CA ILE A 111 -5.97 -0.97 9.76
C ILE A 111 -5.48 -1.28 8.34
N SER A 112 -6.38 -1.30 7.35
CA SER A 112 -6.08 -1.66 5.96
C SER A 112 -5.57 -0.45 5.19
N PRO A 113 -4.31 -0.44 4.72
CA PRO A 113 -3.82 0.62 3.82
C PRO A 113 -4.69 0.75 2.56
N LEU A 114 -5.30 -0.36 2.13
CA LEU A 114 -6.18 -0.38 0.97
C LEU A 114 -7.48 0.38 1.20
N TRP A 115 -8.07 0.30 2.41
CA TRP A 115 -9.26 1.09 2.74
C TRP A 115 -8.95 2.59 2.67
N HIS A 116 -7.85 3.02 3.29
CA HIS A 116 -7.45 4.43 3.25
C HIS A 116 -7.18 4.94 1.83
N ALA A 117 -6.55 4.11 0.98
CA ALA A 117 -6.32 4.47 -0.42
C ALA A 117 -7.60 4.51 -1.25
N THR A 118 -8.54 3.60 -0.97
CA THR A 118 -9.81 3.51 -1.68
C THR A 118 -10.67 4.74 -1.37
N GLU A 119 -10.82 5.12 -0.09
CA GLU A 119 -11.59 6.31 0.30
C GLU A 119 -11.04 7.60 -0.35
N LEU A 120 -9.72 7.78 -0.32
CA LEU A 120 -9.08 8.89 -1.02
C LEU A 120 -9.30 8.83 -2.54
N GLY A 121 -9.19 7.64 -3.13
CA GLY A 121 -9.44 7.42 -4.56
C GLY A 121 -10.86 7.84 -4.95
N ARG A 122 -11.87 7.42 -4.18
CA ARG A 122 -13.28 7.77 -4.41
C ARG A 122 -13.55 9.28 -4.32
N TRP A 123 -13.01 9.92 -3.28
CA TRP A 123 -13.09 11.36 -3.15
C TRP A 123 -12.45 12.04 -4.37
N LEU A 124 -11.29 11.57 -4.81
CA LEU A 124 -10.57 12.14 -5.95
C LEU A 124 -11.24 11.90 -7.31
N THR A 125 -11.89 10.76 -7.54
CA THR A 125 -12.39 10.38 -8.87
C THR A 125 -13.83 10.79 -9.12
N TYR A 126 -14.72 10.61 -8.14
CA TYR A 126 -16.16 10.91 -8.29
C TYR A 126 -16.76 11.72 -7.13
N GLY A 127 -15.91 12.31 -6.27
CA GLY A 127 -16.37 13.27 -5.27
C GLY A 127 -17.10 12.66 -4.06
N HIS A 128 -16.84 11.40 -3.73
CA HIS A 128 -17.37 10.78 -2.50
C HIS A 128 -17.15 11.67 -1.27
N GLU A 129 -18.20 11.88 -0.47
CA GLU A 129 -18.12 12.73 0.71
C GLU A 129 -17.25 12.09 1.80
N ILE A 130 -16.13 12.73 2.12
CA ILE A 130 -15.30 12.41 3.28
C ILE A 130 -15.08 13.69 4.09
N SER A 131 -15.10 13.58 5.42
CA SER A 131 -14.81 14.72 6.27
C SER A 131 -13.35 15.15 6.11
N THR A 132 -13.08 16.44 6.32
CA THR A 132 -11.70 16.97 6.27
C THR A 132 -10.77 16.23 7.23
N LEU A 133 -11.28 15.88 8.42
CA LEU A 133 -10.53 15.08 9.39
C LEU A 133 -10.15 13.71 8.82
N MET A 134 -11.11 12.97 8.24
CA MET A 134 -10.85 11.66 7.65
C MET A 134 -9.86 11.72 6.49
N LEU A 135 -9.95 12.75 5.64
CA LEU A 135 -8.99 12.98 4.57
C LEU A 135 -7.54 13.03 5.10
N TYR A 136 -7.30 13.83 6.14
CA TYR A 136 -6.00 13.88 6.80
C TYR A 136 -5.64 12.55 7.45
N THR A 137 -6.59 11.86 8.10
CA THR A 137 -6.36 10.54 8.69
C THR A 137 -5.85 9.54 7.66
N HIS A 138 -6.49 9.44 6.48
CA HIS A 138 -6.05 8.54 5.42
C HIS A 138 -4.64 8.89 4.90
N PHE A 139 -4.36 10.16 4.68
CA PHE A 139 -3.04 10.61 4.24
C PHE A 139 -1.94 10.33 5.27
N VAL A 140 -2.18 10.68 6.54
CA VAL A 140 -1.23 10.48 7.63
C VAL A 140 -1.00 9.00 7.86
N PHE A 141 -2.05 8.18 7.83
CA PHE A 141 -1.95 6.74 8.02
C PHE A 141 -1.05 6.08 6.97
N LEU A 142 -1.31 6.34 5.68
CA LEU A 142 -0.52 5.79 4.58
C LEU A 142 0.95 6.21 4.64
N ASN A 143 1.21 7.50 4.89
CA ASN A 143 2.58 8.01 5.02
C ASN A 143 3.29 7.45 6.26
N SER A 144 2.59 7.29 7.38
CA SER A 144 3.16 6.71 8.60
C SER A 144 3.60 5.28 8.35
N ILE A 145 2.75 4.46 7.74
CA ILE A 145 3.11 3.08 7.35
C ILE A 145 4.31 3.08 6.41
N LEU A 146 4.28 3.90 5.36
CA LEU A 146 5.37 3.98 4.39
C LEU A 146 6.71 4.29 5.07
N VAL A 147 6.76 5.34 5.89
CA VAL A 147 7.98 5.77 6.58
C VAL A 147 8.49 4.68 7.52
N ILE A 148 7.62 4.12 8.36
CA ILE A 148 7.98 3.06 9.32
C ILE A 148 8.51 1.84 8.57
N ALA A 149 7.81 1.39 7.53
CA ALA A 149 8.15 0.19 6.78
C ALA A 149 9.45 0.34 5.97
N VAL A 150 9.68 1.50 5.35
CA VAL A 150 10.94 1.79 4.64
C VAL A 150 12.11 1.80 5.62
N ILE A 151 11.97 2.45 6.78
CA ILE A 151 13.02 2.45 7.81
C ILE A 151 13.29 1.02 8.31
N ALA A 152 12.23 0.25 8.58
CA ALA A 152 12.34 -1.14 9.02
C ALA A 152 13.06 -1.99 7.96
N SER A 153 12.63 -1.93 6.71
CA SER A 153 13.22 -2.69 5.60
C SER A 153 14.71 -2.39 5.43
N ARG A 154 15.09 -1.10 5.41
CA ARG A 154 16.51 -0.68 5.32
C ARG A 154 17.35 -1.26 6.45
N ARG A 155 16.85 -1.19 7.69
CA ARG A 155 17.54 -1.74 8.87
C ARG A 155 17.68 -3.26 8.82
N ILE A 156 16.61 -3.96 8.45
CA ILE A 156 16.58 -5.43 8.39
C ILE A 156 17.57 -5.94 7.34
N PHE A 157 17.51 -5.39 6.11
CA PHE A 157 18.43 -5.78 5.03
C PHE A 157 19.90 -5.49 5.38
N THR A 158 20.17 -4.32 5.97
CA THR A 158 21.54 -3.95 6.37
C THR A 158 22.08 -4.89 7.45
N ARG A 159 21.25 -5.26 8.45
CA ARG A 159 21.65 -6.20 9.51
C ARG A 159 21.86 -7.62 9.00
N ARG A 160 21.02 -8.08 8.06
CA ARG A 160 21.11 -9.44 7.54
C ARG A 160 22.26 -9.63 6.58
N LEU A 161 22.39 -8.75 5.59
CA LEU A 161 23.45 -8.81 4.60
C LEU A 161 24.79 -8.34 5.17
N GLY A 162 24.81 -7.72 6.35
CA GLY A 162 26.05 -7.36 7.04
C GLY A 162 26.74 -8.53 7.75
N LYS A 163 26.01 -9.64 7.99
CA LYS A 163 26.58 -10.90 8.50
C LYS A 163 27.34 -11.58 7.35
#